data_AF-A0AAJ4YDA7-F1
#
_entry.id   AF-A0AAJ4YDA7-F1
#
_cell.length_a   1.000
_cell.length_b   1.000
_cell.length_c   1.000
_cell.angle_alpha   90.00
_cell.angle_beta   90.00
_cell.angle_gamma   90.00
#
_symmetry.space_group_name_H-M   'P 1'
#
loop_
_entity.id
_entity.type
_entity.pdbx_description
1 polymer ?
#
loop_
_entity_poly.entity_id
_entity_poly.type
_entity_poly.pdbx_seq_one_letter_code
_entity_poly.pdbx_strand_id
1 'polypeptide(L)'
;MLYCLNSGPSSGLNKWINAGDPVWATHTNSIWSLNARLVFWHDGNLAHYVDKQQLGGTITRDINDWESASWSPNAWATLRADGNLVIWSNGRAAWANNTYHFCPGTEHYWNGYR
;
A
#
# COMPACT_ATOMS: atom_id res chain seq x y z
N MET A 1 -5.67 -2.32 -0.73
CA MET A 1 -5.85 -1.72 -2.07
C MET A 1 -6.05 -0.23 -1.89
N LEU A 2 -5.55 0.60 -2.80
CA LEU A 2 -5.81 2.03 -2.87
C LEU A 2 -6.75 2.29 -4.05
N TYR A 3 -7.82 3.04 -3.82
CA TYR A 3 -8.80 3.42 -4.84
C TYR A 3 -9.09 4.91 -4.76
N CYS A 4 -9.56 5.47 -5.87
CA CYS A 4 -9.92 6.87 -5.94
C CYS A 4 -11.34 7.10 -5.43
N LEU A 5 -11.55 8.18 -4.67
CA LEU A 5 -12.88 8.54 -4.16
C LEU A 5 -13.72 9.30 -5.19
N ASN A 6 -13.08 9.92 -6.17
CA ASN A 6 -13.72 10.75 -7.19
C ASN A 6 -13.34 10.27 -8.60
N SER A 7 -14.26 10.42 -9.54
CA SER A 7 -14.00 10.22 -10.97
C SER A 7 -13.34 11.45 -11.60
N GLY A 8 -12.55 11.26 -12.65
CA GLY A 8 -11.90 12.36 -13.37
C GLY A 8 -10.67 11.94 -14.17
N PRO A 9 -10.01 12.89 -14.85
CA PRO A 9 -8.73 12.64 -15.49
C PRO A 9 -7.64 12.41 -14.43
N SER A 10 -6.81 11.40 -14.63
CA SER A 10 -5.62 11.11 -13.81
C SER A 10 -4.37 11.55 -14.55
N SER A 11 -3.57 12.44 -13.97
CA SER A 11 -2.29 12.84 -14.58
C SER A 11 -1.21 11.76 -14.43
N GLY A 12 -1.22 11.01 -13.33
CA GLY A 12 -0.23 9.96 -13.09
C GLY A 12 -0.44 8.69 -13.93
N LEU A 13 -1.68 8.43 -14.38
CA LEU A 13 -2.00 7.29 -15.27
C LEU A 13 -2.32 7.70 -16.70
N ASN A 14 -2.44 9.00 -16.99
CA ASN A 14 -2.82 9.55 -18.29
C ASN A 14 -4.10 8.90 -18.88
N LYS A 15 -5.11 8.72 -18.03
CA LYS A 15 -6.41 8.15 -18.41
C LYS A 15 -7.52 8.67 -17.52
N TRP A 16 -8.76 8.45 -17.93
CA TRP A 16 -9.92 8.66 -17.06
C TRP A 16 -10.02 7.55 -16.03
N ILE A 17 -10.32 7.90 -14.78
CA ILE A 17 -10.53 6.99 -13.65
C ILE A 17 -11.93 7.25 -13.08
N ASN A 18 -12.65 6.19 -12.70
CA ASN A 18 -13.91 6.30 -11.98
C ASN A 18 -13.70 6.21 -10.47
N ALA A 19 -14.59 6.82 -9.69
CA ALA A 19 -14.65 6.59 -8.26
C ALA A 19 -14.81 5.09 -7.97
N GLY A 20 -14.00 4.58 -7.04
CA GLY A 20 -13.91 3.16 -6.69
C GLY A 20 -12.93 2.36 -7.55
N ASP A 21 -12.44 2.90 -8.67
CA ASP A 21 -11.40 2.22 -9.46
C ASP A 21 -10.13 2.09 -8.62
N PRO A 22 -9.55 0.88 -8.56
CA PRO A 22 -8.30 0.68 -7.85
C PRO A 22 -7.12 1.19 -8.66
N VAL A 23 -6.24 1.93 -7.99
CA VAL A 23 -5.00 2.47 -8.58
C VAL A 23 -3.76 1.73 -8.11
N TRP A 24 -3.86 0.99 -7.02
CA TRP A 24 -2.80 0.07 -6.56
C TRP A 24 -3.33 -1.03 -5.64
N ALA A 25 -2.69 -2.19 -5.69
CA ALA A 25 -2.98 -3.32 -4.82
C ALA A 25 -1.68 -4.04 -4.41
N THR A 26 -1.73 -4.70 -3.25
CA THR A 26 -0.70 -5.63 -2.78
C THR A 26 -0.74 -6.97 -3.54
N HIS A 27 -1.78 -7.22 -4.34
CA HIS A 27 -2.01 -8.47 -5.08
C HIS A 27 -2.12 -9.73 -4.20
N THR A 28 -2.63 -9.58 -2.98
CA THR A 28 -2.79 -10.66 -1.99
C THR A 28 -4.16 -11.35 -2.02
N ASN A 29 -5.00 -11.04 -3.03
CA ASN A 29 -6.38 -11.51 -3.15
C ASN A 29 -6.53 -13.02 -3.44
N SER A 30 -5.44 -13.71 -3.79
CA SER A 30 -5.46 -15.13 -4.17
C SER A 30 -5.39 -16.10 -2.99
N ILE A 31 -5.31 -15.60 -1.74
CA ILE A 31 -5.18 -16.43 -0.54
C ILE A 31 -6.49 -16.41 0.25
N TRP A 32 -7.09 -17.60 0.41
CA TRP A 32 -8.21 -17.83 1.34
C TRP A 32 -7.73 -17.60 2.77
N SER A 33 -7.96 -16.39 3.28
CA SER A 33 -7.56 -15.96 4.62
C SER A 33 -8.79 -15.55 5.41
N LEU A 34 -8.82 -15.94 6.69
CA LEU A 34 -9.85 -15.50 7.62
C LEU A 34 -9.49 -14.17 8.29
N ASN A 35 -8.21 -13.97 8.56
CA ASN A 35 -7.67 -12.78 9.19
C ASN A 35 -6.48 -12.28 8.37
N ALA A 36 -6.71 -11.20 7.62
CA ALA A 36 -5.66 -10.47 6.93
C ALA A 36 -5.32 -9.22 7.75
N ARG A 37 -4.03 -8.95 7.95
CA ARG A 37 -3.56 -7.74 8.61
C ARG A 37 -2.40 -7.11 7.85
N LEU A 38 -2.38 -5.80 7.80
CA LEU A 38 -1.25 -5.02 7.32
C LEU A 38 -0.52 -4.45 8.54
N VAL A 39 0.75 -4.81 8.72
CA VAL A 39 1.53 -4.47 9.90
C VAL A 39 2.79 -3.72 9.48
N PHE A 40 3.04 -2.58 10.12
CA PHE A 40 4.31 -1.88 10.03
C PHE A 40 5.15 -2.22 11.25
N TRP A 41 6.20 -3.00 11.06
CA TRP A 41 7.05 -3.50 12.14
C TRP A 41 8.14 -2.50 12.51
N HIS A 42 8.72 -2.67 13.70
CA HIS A 42 9.80 -1.82 14.21
C HIS A 42 11.09 -1.91 13.36
N ASP A 43 11.20 -2.95 12.52
CA ASP A 43 12.25 -3.11 11.52
C ASP A 43 12.02 -2.25 10.27
N GLY A 44 10.94 -1.46 10.23
CA GLY A 44 10.58 -0.58 9.13
C GLY A 44 10.03 -1.29 7.91
N ASN A 45 9.64 -2.55 8.03
CA ASN A 45 8.97 -3.30 6.97
C ASN A 45 7.45 -3.17 7.10
N LEU A 46 6.78 -2.87 5.99
CA LEU A 46 5.33 -2.95 5.89
C LEU A 46 4.97 -4.28 5.24
N ALA A 47 4.35 -5.18 6.01
CA ALA A 47 4.05 -6.52 5.53
C ALA A 47 2.57 -6.86 5.73
N HIS A 48 2.02 -7.54 4.75
CA HIS A 48 0.71 -8.17 4.81
C HIS A 48 0.88 -9.58 5.36
N TYR A 49 0.09 -9.90 6.38
CA TYR A 49 0.04 -11.23 6.97
C TYR A 49 -1.36 -11.79 6.87
N VAL A 50 -1.42 -13.09 6.61
CA VAL A 50 -2.65 -13.85 6.54
C VAL A 50 -2.56 -15.11 7.38
N ASP A 51 -3.65 -15.42 8.08
CA ASP A 51 -3.82 -16.69 8.76
C ASP A 51 -4.34 -17.73 7.75
N LYS A 52 -3.62 -18.85 7.56
CA LYS A 52 -4.17 -19.98 6.79
C LYS A 52 -5.09 -20.84 7.65
N GLN A 53 -6.35 -20.92 7.24
CA GLN A 53 -7.28 -21.93 7.73
C GLN A 53 -7.07 -23.23 6.95
N GLN A 54 -6.69 -24.31 7.63
CA GLN A 54 -6.87 -25.64 7.08
C GLN A 54 -8.33 -26.08 7.26
N LEU A 55 -8.87 -26.82 6.29
CA LEU A 55 -10.20 -27.42 6.35
C LEU A 55 -10.30 -28.25 7.66
N GLY A 56 -11.18 -27.84 8.57
CA GLY A 56 -11.27 -28.42 9.93
C GLY A 56 -11.15 -27.41 11.09
N GLY A 57 -10.95 -26.11 10.81
CA GLY A 57 -11.09 -25.04 11.81
C GLY A 57 -9.81 -24.65 12.57
N THR A 58 -8.72 -25.39 12.40
CA THR A 58 -7.42 -25.05 13.00
C THR A 58 -6.73 -23.94 12.20
N ILE A 59 -6.47 -22.79 12.84
CA ILE A 59 -5.56 -21.76 12.32
C ILE A 59 -4.14 -22.30 12.47
N THR A 60 -3.42 -22.43 11.36
CA THR A 60 -2.16 -23.17 11.37
C THR A 60 -0.93 -22.29 11.34
N ARG A 61 -0.90 -21.19 10.59
CA ARG A 61 0.27 -20.28 10.48
C ARG A 61 -0.11 -18.88 10.00
N ASP A 62 0.56 -17.88 10.57
CA ASP A 62 0.69 -16.54 10.00
C ASP A 62 1.69 -16.60 8.85
N ILE A 63 1.28 -16.17 7.66
CA ILE A 63 2.11 -16.15 6.47
C ILE A 63 2.25 -14.71 6.01
N ASN A 64 3.48 -14.26 5.82
CA ASN A 64 3.78 -13.06 5.04
C ASN A 64 3.60 -13.42 3.56
N ASP A 65 2.57 -12.86 2.93
CA ASP A 65 2.26 -13.06 1.51
C ASP A 65 2.63 -11.85 0.63
N TRP A 66 2.93 -10.70 1.25
CA TRP A 66 3.49 -9.53 0.59
C TRP A 66 4.22 -8.62 1.59
N GLU A 67 5.31 -8.01 1.17
CA GLU A 67 6.03 -7.00 1.95
C GLU A 67 6.64 -5.89 1.10
N SER A 68 6.84 -4.71 1.71
CA SER A 68 7.49 -3.57 1.07
C SER A 68 9.00 -3.75 0.88
N ALA A 69 9.60 -4.71 1.59
CA ALA A 69 11.03 -5.00 1.48
C ALA A 69 11.91 -3.77 1.80
N SER A 70 11.47 -2.95 2.76
CA SER A 70 12.15 -1.69 3.13
C SER A 70 13.16 -1.85 4.26
N TRP A 71 12.92 -2.79 5.19
CA TRP A 71 13.82 -3.23 6.28
C TRP A 71 14.73 -2.13 6.87
N SER A 72 14.13 -0.99 7.24
CA SER A 72 14.86 0.15 7.76
C SER A 72 14.41 0.52 9.17
N PRO A 73 15.17 0.16 10.22
CA PRO A 73 14.84 0.51 11.60
C PRO A 73 14.63 2.03 11.77
N ASN A 74 13.67 2.40 12.62
CA ASN A 74 13.21 3.79 12.81
C ASN A 74 12.54 4.44 11.58
N ALA A 75 12.19 3.65 10.56
CA ALA A 75 11.35 4.14 9.49
C ALA A 75 9.93 4.46 9.99
N TRP A 76 9.21 5.24 9.20
CA TRP A 76 7.79 5.52 9.40
C TRP A 76 7.06 5.54 8.07
N ALA A 77 5.82 5.06 8.06
CA ALA A 77 4.97 5.03 6.88
C ALA A 77 3.97 6.20 6.91
N THR A 78 3.70 6.81 5.75
CA THR A 78 2.70 7.86 5.60
C THR A 78 2.00 7.76 4.26
N LEU A 79 0.68 7.89 4.28
CA LEU A 79 -0.09 8.22 3.08
C LEU A 79 -0.03 9.73 2.90
N ARG A 80 0.40 10.18 1.73
CA ARG A 80 0.58 11.59 1.38
C ARG A 80 -0.63 12.10 0.60
N ALA A 81 -0.82 13.42 0.60
CA ALA A 81 -1.95 14.07 -0.09
C ALA A 81 -1.89 13.94 -1.62
N ASP A 82 -0.70 13.69 -2.18
CA ASP A 82 -0.49 13.35 -3.59
C ASP A 82 -0.98 11.93 -3.94
N GLY A 83 -1.46 11.15 -2.96
CA GLY A 83 -1.93 9.79 -3.14
C GLY A 83 -0.84 8.72 -3.05
N ASN A 84 0.41 9.07 -2.69
CA ASN A 84 1.49 8.09 -2.54
C ASN A 84 1.58 7.57 -1.09
N LEU A 85 1.69 6.26 -0.92
CA LEU A 85 2.07 5.63 0.35
C LEU A 85 3.59 5.47 0.36
N VAL A 86 4.26 6.14 1.28
CA VAL A 86 5.72 6.21 1.35
C VAL A 86 6.21 5.72 2.70
N ILE A 87 7.27 4.92 2.71
CA ILE A 87 8.04 4.57 3.89
C ILE A 87 9.30 5.42 3.89
N TRP A 88 9.46 6.25 4.91
CA TRP A 88 10.60 7.15 5.08
C TRP A 88 11.58 6.58 6.08
N SER A 89 12.87 6.70 5.77
CA SER A 89 13.96 6.40 6.70
C SER A 89 15.10 7.40 6.49
N ASN A 90 15.64 7.94 7.58
CA ASN A 90 16.77 8.89 7.56
C ASN A 90 16.56 10.06 6.57
N GLY A 91 15.33 10.56 6.48
CA GLY A 91 14.98 11.68 5.59
C GLY A 91 14.86 11.32 4.11
N ARG A 92 14.91 10.05 3.74
CA ARG A 92 14.78 9.54 2.36
C ARG A 92 13.67 8.51 2.23
N ALA A 93 13.10 8.38 1.04
CA ALA A 93 12.13 7.32 0.78
C ALA A 93 12.86 5.97 0.69
N ALA A 94 12.55 5.06 1.60
CA ALA A 94 13.03 3.68 1.57
C ALA A 94 12.18 2.82 0.63
N TRP A 95 10.89 3.15 0.51
CA TRP A 95 9.95 2.51 -0.42
C TRP A 95 8.77 3.45 -0.71
N ALA A 96 8.16 3.32 -1.88
CA ALA A 96 6.91 3.98 -2.22
C ALA A 96 6.06 3.09 -3.14
N ASN A 97 4.72 3.19 -3.03
CA ASN A 97 3.81 2.46 -3.92
C ASN A 97 3.67 3.13 -5.30
N ASN A 98 4.27 4.31 -5.48
CA ASN A 98 4.36 5.06 -6.75
C ASN A 98 2.99 5.44 -7.34
N THR A 99 2.00 5.72 -6.50
CA THR A 99 0.67 6.16 -6.94
C THR A 99 0.46 7.66 -6.86
N TYR A 100 1.55 8.43 -6.78
CA TYR A 100 1.45 9.88 -6.79
C TYR A 100 0.67 10.33 -8.04
N HIS A 101 -0.33 11.18 -7.83
CA HIS A 101 -1.18 11.76 -8.88
C HIS A 101 -2.04 10.75 -9.66
N PHE A 102 -2.19 9.52 -9.16
CA PHE A 102 -3.02 8.52 -9.83
C PHE A 102 -4.51 8.84 -9.66
N CYS A 103 -4.91 9.49 -8.58
CA CYS A 103 -6.31 9.85 -8.35
C CYS A 103 -6.63 11.30 -8.76
N PRO A 104 -7.78 11.54 -9.40
CA PRO A 104 -8.23 12.88 -9.75
C PRO A 104 -8.25 13.82 -8.55
N GLY A 105 -7.71 15.03 -8.71
CA GLY A 105 -7.63 16.06 -7.68
C GLY A 105 -6.39 15.96 -6.79
N THR A 106 -5.49 15.01 -7.05
CA THR A 106 -4.22 14.90 -6.30
C THR A 106 -3.04 15.60 -6.99
N GLU A 107 -3.23 16.11 -8.21
CA GLU A 107 -2.18 16.63 -9.10
C GLU A 107 -1.52 17.92 -8.59
N HIS A 108 -2.24 18.68 -7.77
CA HIS A 108 -1.75 19.95 -7.22
C HIS A 108 -0.92 19.78 -5.94
N TYR A 109 -0.85 18.56 -5.37
CA TYR A 109 -0.04 18.30 -4.20
C TYR A 109 1.42 18.02 -4.58
N TRP A 110 2.33 18.57 -3.78
CA TRP A 110 3.77 18.56 -4.02
C TRP A 110 4.39 17.18 -3.74
N ASN A 111 5.15 16.64 -4.71
CA ASN A 111 5.80 15.31 -4.64
C ASN A 111 7.13 15.37 -3.87
N GLY A 112 7.10 15.66 -2.56
CA GLY A 112 8.20 16.04 -1.66
C GLY A 112 9.49 15.18 -1.56
N TYR A 113 9.85 14.38 -2.56
CA TYR A 113 11.08 13.61 -2.62
C TYR A 113 12.27 14.55 -2.88
N ARG A 114 13.12 14.75 -1.87
CA ARG A 114 14.50 15.23 -2.02
C ARG A 114 15.45 14.05 -1.90
#